data_AF-A0A1A9FMU6-F1
#
_entry.id   AF-A0A1A9FMU6-F1
#
_cell.length_a   1.000
_cell.length_b   1.000
_cell.length_c   1.000
_cell.angle_alpha   90.00
_cell.angle_beta   90.00
_cell.angle_gamma   90.00
#
_symmetry.space_group_name_H-M   'P 1'
#
loop_
_entity.id
_entity.type
_entity.pdbx_description
1 polymer ?
#
loop_
_entity_poly.entity_id
_entity_poly.type
_entity_poly.pdbx_seq_one_letter_code
_entity_poly.pdbx_strand_id
1 'polypeptide(L)'
;MYQLRYEDVMNDDMASAKERERMLFDRSIEMLAAAKAHGAGSREGIDASYFTTKLWTTIIEDLGSEENVLPKELKAAIISVGIFILKEIEQIRQGESTDYDTLIEITQSIRDGL
;
A
#
# COMPACT_ATOMS: atom_id res chain seq x y z
N MET A 1 37.70 -17.64 -0.41
CA MET A 1 36.92 -17.24 -1.61
C MET A 1 35.47 -17.71 -1.43
N TYR A 2 34.74 -17.12 -0.47
CA TYR A 2 33.36 -17.54 -0.11
C TYR A 2 32.54 -16.36 0.48
N GLN A 3 32.87 -15.12 0.11
CA GLN A 3 32.14 -13.92 0.55
C GLN A 3 31.45 -13.19 -0.61
N LEU A 4 31.98 -13.29 -1.84
CA LEU A 4 31.40 -12.68 -3.06
C LEU A 4 30.05 -13.27 -3.51
N ARG A 5 29.55 -14.34 -2.89
CA ARG A 5 28.31 -15.03 -3.30
C ARG A 5 27.10 -14.69 -2.43
N TYR A 6 27.32 -14.12 -1.25
CA TYR A 6 26.22 -13.76 -0.33
C TYR A 6 25.63 -12.40 -0.69
N GLU A 7 26.49 -11.44 -1.08
CA GLU A 7 26.06 -10.09 -1.47
C GLU A 7 25.24 -10.11 -2.76
N ASP A 8 25.58 -10.96 -3.73
CA ASP A 8 24.88 -11.05 -5.02
C ASP A 8 23.46 -11.67 -4.87
N VAL A 9 23.34 -12.71 -4.03
CA VAL A 9 22.06 -13.39 -3.75
C VAL A 9 21.14 -12.52 -2.89
N MET A 10 21.65 -11.90 -1.80
CA MET A 10 20.85 -11.00 -0.97
C MET A 10 20.35 -9.76 -1.74
N ASN A 11 21.14 -9.25 -2.68
CA ASN A 11 20.76 -8.07 -3.45
C ASN A 11 19.67 -8.41 -4.49
N ASP A 12 19.72 -9.59 -5.11
CA ASP A 12 18.67 -10.09 -6.02
C ASP A 12 17.35 -10.33 -5.27
N ASP A 13 17.41 -10.94 -4.08
CA ASP A 13 16.25 -11.17 -3.22
C ASP A 13 15.58 -9.85 -2.75
N MET A 14 16.39 -8.85 -2.37
CA MET A 14 15.86 -7.53 -1.96
C MET A 14 15.31 -6.72 -3.14
N ALA A 15 15.97 -6.76 -4.31
CA ALA A 15 15.45 -6.12 -5.51
C ALA A 15 14.10 -6.73 -5.92
N SER A 16 13.99 -8.06 -5.87
CA SER A 16 12.74 -8.79 -6.11
C SER A 16 11.64 -8.44 -5.09
N ALA A 17 12.01 -8.22 -3.82
CA ALA A 17 11.05 -7.81 -2.79
C ALA A 17 10.47 -6.42 -3.06
N LYS A 18 11.32 -5.42 -3.37
CA LYS A 18 10.88 -4.07 -3.70
C LYS A 18 10.01 -4.02 -4.95
N GLU A 19 10.36 -4.80 -5.97
CA GLU A 19 9.56 -4.87 -7.20
C GLU A 19 8.16 -5.46 -6.92
N ARG A 20 8.08 -6.49 -6.08
CA ARG A 20 6.79 -7.05 -5.63
C ARG A 20 5.96 -6.03 -4.86
N GLU A 21 6.56 -5.25 -3.97
CA GLU A 21 5.84 -4.19 -3.25
C GLU A 21 5.27 -3.15 -4.21
N ARG A 22 6.10 -2.64 -5.15
CA ARG A 22 5.64 -1.70 -6.18
C ARG A 22 4.48 -2.26 -7.00
N MET A 23 4.55 -3.54 -7.40
CA MET A 23 3.45 -4.21 -8.10
C MET A 23 2.16 -4.27 -7.28
N LEU A 24 2.24 -4.48 -5.96
CA LEU A 24 1.05 -4.48 -5.09
C LEU A 24 0.42 -3.09 -4.99
N PHE A 25 1.24 -2.04 -4.90
CA PHE A 25 0.75 -0.66 -4.94
C PHE A 25 0.11 -0.33 -6.28
N ASP A 26 0.77 -0.65 -7.39
CA ASP A 26 0.22 -0.47 -8.75
C ASP A 26 -1.14 -1.16 -8.87
N ARG A 27 -1.22 -2.39 -8.39
CA ARG A 27 -2.47 -3.14 -8.42
C ARG A 27 -3.56 -2.49 -7.59
N SER A 28 -3.23 -1.96 -6.41
CA SER A 28 -4.18 -1.23 -5.57
C SER A 28 -4.73 -0.01 -6.28
N ILE A 29 -3.86 0.76 -6.96
CA ILE A 29 -4.21 1.96 -7.71
C ILE A 29 -5.15 1.62 -8.87
N GLU A 30 -4.85 0.58 -9.66
CA GLU A 30 -5.72 0.12 -10.74
C GLU A 30 -7.11 -0.29 -10.23
N MET A 31 -7.16 -1.00 -9.11
CA MET A 31 -8.42 -1.43 -8.51
C MET A 31 -9.24 -0.26 -7.98
N LEU A 32 -8.60 0.73 -7.33
CA LEU A 32 -9.27 1.96 -6.89
C LEU A 32 -9.80 2.78 -8.08
N ALA A 33 -9.05 2.85 -9.18
CA ALA A 33 -9.50 3.53 -10.40
C ALA A 33 -10.72 2.83 -11.03
N ALA A 34 -10.72 1.48 -11.05
CA ALA A 34 -11.89 0.71 -11.47
C ALA A 34 -13.09 0.94 -10.54
N ALA A 35 -12.88 0.89 -9.22
CA ALA A 35 -13.91 1.16 -8.23
C ALA A 35 -14.53 2.56 -8.40
N LYS A 36 -13.71 3.58 -8.72
CA LYS A 36 -14.19 4.93 -9.04
C LYS A 36 -15.14 4.93 -10.24
N ALA A 37 -14.82 4.17 -11.29
CA ALA A 37 -15.64 4.11 -12.51
C ALA A 37 -16.95 3.33 -12.33
N HIS A 38 -16.95 2.28 -11.50
CA HIS A 38 -18.08 1.36 -11.32
C HIS A 38 -18.92 1.64 -10.06
N GLY A 39 -18.38 2.41 -9.12
CA GLY A 39 -19.01 2.78 -7.84
C GLY A 39 -18.73 1.80 -6.70
N ALA A 40 -18.88 2.25 -5.45
CA ALA A 40 -18.52 1.50 -4.25
C ALA A 40 -19.30 0.19 -4.05
N GLY A 41 -20.56 0.13 -4.49
CA GLY A 41 -21.40 -1.07 -4.38
C GLY A 41 -21.19 -2.10 -5.50
N SER A 42 -20.35 -1.81 -6.48
CA SER A 42 -20.00 -2.75 -7.56
C SER A 42 -19.04 -3.83 -7.06
N ARG A 43 -18.87 -4.89 -7.86
CA ARG A 43 -17.88 -5.93 -7.55
C ARG A 43 -16.46 -5.34 -7.49
N GLU A 44 -16.16 -4.45 -8.43
CA GLU A 44 -14.91 -3.71 -8.52
C GLU A 44 -14.67 -2.85 -7.26
N GLY A 45 -15.72 -2.18 -6.78
CA GLY A 45 -15.69 -1.41 -5.53
C GLY A 45 -15.38 -2.27 -4.30
N ILE A 46 -16.04 -3.41 -4.17
CA ILE A 46 -15.83 -4.35 -3.06
C ILE A 46 -14.41 -4.94 -3.12
N ASP A 47 -13.99 -5.42 -4.28
CA ASP A 47 -12.67 -6.03 -4.48
C ASP A 47 -11.55 -5.01 -4.21
N ALA A 48 -11.70 -3.76 -4.70
CA ALA A 48 -10.74 -2.69 -4.45
C ALA A 48 -10.66 -2.31 -2.97
N SER A 49 -11.80 -2.21 -2.29
CA SER A 49 -11.85 -1.87 -0.87
C SER A 49 -11.16 -2.94 -0.03
N TYR A 50 -11.43 -4.22 -0.33
CA TYR A 50 -10.81 -5.36 0.35
C TYR A 50 -9.29 -5.40 0.12
N PHE A 51 -8.85 -5.27 -1.13
CA PHE A 51 -7.43 -5.31 -1.47
C PHE A 51 -6.67 -4.15 -0.83
N THR A 52 -7.19 -2.93 -0.95
CA THR A 52 -6.58 -1.72 -0.36
C THR A 52 -6.48 -1.85 1.16
N THR A 53 -7.55 -2.30 1.82
CA THR A 53 -7.56 -2.54 3.27
C THR A 53 -6.48 -3.53 3.69
N LYS A 54 -6.37 -4.65 2.97
CA LYS A 54 -5.36 -5.68 3.26
C LYS A 54 -3.94 -5.15 3.07
N LEU A 55 -3.68 -4.47 1.95
CA LEU A 55 -2.37 -3.89 1.64
C LEU A 55 -1.91 -2.93 2.75
N TRP A 56 -2.75 -1.96 3.10
CA TRP A 56 -2.42 -0.96 4.11
C TRP A 56 -2.30 -1.53 5.52
N THR A 57 -3.09 -2.56 5.85
CA THR A 57 -2.95 -3.26 7.13
C THR A 57 -1.57 -3.91 7.22
N THR A 58 -1.14 -4.64 6.18
CA THR A 58 0.19 -5.27 6.15
C THR A 58 1.33 -4.25 6.24
N ILE A 59 1.21 -3.11 5.54
CA ILE A 59 2.22 -2.04 5.63
C ILE A 59 2.29 -1.46 7.05
N ILE A 60 1.15 -1.19 7.68
CA ILE A 60 1.10 -0.65 9.05
C ILE A 60 1.71 -1.66 10.04
N GLU A 61 1.42 -2.94 9.89
CA GLU A 61 2.00 -4.01 10.71
C GLU A 61 3.52 -4.08 10.55
N ASP A 62 4.03 -4.03 9.31
CA ASP A 62 5.47 -4.01 9.04
C ASP A 62 6.16 -2.79 9.65
N LEU A 63 5.59 -1.60 9.46
CA LEU A 63 6.09 -0.36 10.07
C LEU A 63 6.03 -0.38 11.60
N GLY A 64 5.13 -1.17 12.18
CA GLY A 64 5.03 -1.39 13.62
C GLY A 64 6.12 -2.31 14.18
N SER A 65 6.79 -3.10 13.34
CA SER A 65 7.81 -4.06 13.75
C SER A 65 9.08 -3.37 14.26
N GLU A 66 9.72 -3.99 15.26
CA GLU A 66 11.04 -3.57 15.77
C GLU A 66 12.15 -3.82 14.73
N GLU A 67 11.94 -4.71 13.77
CA GLU A 67 12.87 -5.00 12.67
C GLU A 67 12.86 -3.89 11.60
N ASN A 68 11.82 -3.06 11.55
CA ASN A 68 11.73 -1.99 10.57
C ASN A 68 12.66 -0.82 10.95
N VAL A 69 13.71 -0.65 10.14
CA VAL A 69 14.81 0.31 10.35
C VAL A 69 14.48 1.76 9.96
N LEU A 70 13.25 2.05 9.52
CA LEU A 70 12.87 3.42 9.16
C LEU A 70 12.87 4.35 10.39
N PRO A 71 13.17 5.65 10.20
CA PRO A 71 13.09 6.64 11.26
C PRO A 71 11.70 6.67 11.92
N LYS A 72 11.65 6.75 13.25
CA LYS A 72 10.39 6.73 14.00
C LYS A 72 9.37 7.77 13.52
N GLU A 73 9.83 8.97 13.17
CA GLU A 73 8.99 10.05 12.64
C GLU A 73 8.36 9.67 11.29
N LEU A 74 9.14 9.06 10.40
CA LEU A 74 8.65 8.59 9.11
C LEU A 74 7.64 7.44 9.28
N LYS A 75 7.94 6.48 10.18
CA LYS A 75 7.01 5.39 10.50
C LYS A 75 5.67 5.95 11.01
N ALA A 76 5.71 6.89 11.95
CA ALA A 76 4.51 7.54 12.48
C ALA A 76 3.71 8.29 11.39
N ALA A 77 4.40 8.97 10.47
CA ALA A 77 3.76 9.66 9.36
C ALA A 77 3.04 8.69 8.42
N ILE A 78 3.72 7.62 7.98
CA ILE A 78 3.14 6.62 7.06
C ILE A 78 2.00 5.85 7.74
N ILE A 79 2.14 5.47 9.02
CA ILE A 79 1.07 4.82 9.78
C ILE A 79 -0.16 5.73 9.87
N SER A 80 0.04 7.03 10.13
CA SER A 80 -1.07 8.00 10.19
C SER A 80 -1.82 8.10 8.85
N VAL A 81 -1.08 8.12 7.75
CA VAL A 81 -1.64 8.10 6.38
C VAL A 81 -2.38 6.80 6.11
N GLY A 82 -1.80 5.65 6.48
CA GLY A 82 -2.46 4.34 6.32
C GLY A 82 -3.77 4.26 7.09
N ILE A 83 -3.80 4.76 8.34
CA ILE A 83 -5.04 4.83 9.13
C ILE A 83 -6.07 5.75 8.46
N PHE A 84 -5.65 6.86 7.86
CA PHE A 84 -6.53 7.72 7.09
C PHE A 84 -7.14 6.98 5.88
N ILE A 85 -6.32 6.30 5.07
CA ILE A 85 -6.79 5.50 3.92
C ILE A 85 -7.83 4.46 4.37
N LEU A 86 -7.56 3.73 5.46
CA LEU A 86 -8.45 2.70 5.99
C LEU A 86 -9.81 3.27 6.44
N LYS A 87 -9.84 4.49 6.98
CA LYS A 87 -11.09 5.16 7.35
C LYS A 87 -11.84 5.64 6.12
N GLU A 88 -11.12 6.24 5.18
CA GLU A 88 -11.71 6.85 3.99
C GLU A 88 -12.29 5.79 3.04
N ILE A 89 -11.63 4.63 2.88
CA ILE A 89 -12.19 3.51 2.10
C ILE A 89 -13.46 2.95 2.76
N GLU A 90 -13.55 2.97 4.09
CA GLU A 90 -14.74 2.54 4.81
C GLU A 90 -15.89 3.55 4.66
N GLN A 91 -15.61 4.85 4.68
CA GLN A 91 -16.58 5.91 4.35
C GLN A 91 -17.12 5.74 2.93
N ILE A 92 -16.24 5.45 1.96
CA ILE A 92 -16.62 5.15 0.58
C ILE A 92 -17.53 3.92 0.51
N ARG A 93 -17.19 2.85 1.24
CA ARG A 93 -18.01 1.62 1.30
C ARG A 93 -19.40 1.87 1.87
N GLN A 94 -19.52 2.79 2.83
CA GLN A 94 -20.80 3.20 3.42
C GLN A 94 -21.60 4.17 2.53
N GLY A 95 -21.00 4.66 1.44
CA GLY A 95 -21.60 5.65 0.55
C GLY A 95 -21.58 7.07 1.12
N GLU A 96 -20.78 7.30 2.17
CA GLU A 96 -20.60 8.61 2.82
C GLU A 96 -19.54 9.46 2.09
N SER A 97 -18.63 8.81 1.35
CA SER A 97 -17.60 9.45 0.52
C SER A 97 -17.55 8.82 -0.88
N THR A 98 -16.97 9.55 -1.83
CA THR A 98 -16.64 9.05 -3.18
C THR A 98 -15.22 9.45 -3.58
N ASP A 99 -14.40 9.83 -2.60
CA ASP A 99 -13.09 10.42 -2.81
C ASP A 99 -12.01 9.36 -3.08
N TYR A 100 -12.17 8.64 -4.18
CA TYR A 100 -11.16 7.70 -4.68
C TYR A 100 -9.89 8.40 -5.15
N ASP A 101 -9.98 9.66 -5.59
CA ASP A 101 -8.86 10.42 -6.11
C ASP A 101 -7.79 10.63 -5.04
N THR A 102 -8.20 11.09 -3.85
CA THR A 102 -7.28 11.26 -2.72
C THR A 102 -6.60 9.94 -2.33
N LEU A 103 -7.33 8.82 -2.33
CA LEU A 103 -6.75 7.50 -2.02
C LEU A 103 -5.70 7.07 -3.05
N ILE A 104 -5.98 7.30 -4.32
CA ILE A 104 -5.08 6.97 -5.43
C ILE A 104 -3.82 7.84 -5.35
N GLU A 105 -3.97 9.15 -5.18
CA GLU A 105 -2.85 10.09 -5.11
C GLU A 105 -1.90 9.78 -3.95
N ILE A 106 -2.45 9.54 -2.75
CA ILE A 106 -1.65 9.17 -1.58
C ILE A 106 -0.91 7.84 -1.82
N THR A 107 -1.62 6.84 -2.34
CA THR A 107 -1.06 5.51 -2.60
C THR A 107 0.05 5.57 -3.66
N GLN A 108 -0.12 6.39 -4.70
CA GLN A 108 0.91 6.68 -5.71
C GLN A 108 2.12 7.38 -5.10
N SER A 109 1.91 8.42 -4.28
CA SER A 109 3.01 9.15 -3.65
C SER A 109 3.87 8.26 -2.74
N ILE A 110 3.26 7.31 -2.02
CA ILE A 110 4.00 6.36 -1.18
C ILE A 110 4.73 5.33 -2.02
N ARG A 111 4.10 4.79 -3.08
CA ARG A 111 4.76 3.90 -4.05
C ARG A 111 5.99 4.54 -4.68
N ASP A 112 5.90 5.80 -5.08
CA ASP A 112 6.98 6.52 -5.75
C ASP A 112 8.14 6.86 -4.80
N GLY A 113 7.88 6.86 -3.48
CA GLY A 113 8.89 7.02 -2.44
C GLY A 113 9.66 5.75 -2.05
N LEU A 114 9.22 4.55 -2.49
CA LEU A 114 9.85 3.24 -2.23
C LEU A 114 10.96 2.90 -3.24
#